data_AF-A0A2Z6RJW6-F1
#
_entry.id   AF-A0A2Z6RJW6-F1
#
_cell.length_a   1.000
_cell.length_b   1.000
_cell.length_c   1.000
_cell.angle_alpha   90.00
_cell.angle_beta   90.00
_cell.angle_gamma   90.00
#
_symmetry.space_group_name_H-M   'P 1'
#
loop_
_entity.id
_entity.type
_entity.pdbx_description
1 polymer ?
#
loop_
_entity_poly.entity_id
_entity_poly.type
_entity_poly.pdbx_seq_one_letter_code
_entity_poly.pdbx_strand_id
1 'polypeptide(L)'
;MSDNSYYTTKDSFIFSFNNNRTDNYILSRVMDENYAIRNRKYYGPSFGKSDLEIWNFTVNYCKKASYEKPIRDSEDYFISDECEVFQIVGD
;
A
#
# COMPACT_ATOMS: atom_id res chain seq x y z
N MET A 1 18.90 2.23 3.06
CA MET A 1 19.01 1.63 4.40
C MET A 1 17.60 1.42 4.91
N SER A 2 17.14 0.19 5.08
CA SER A 2 15.85 -0.10 5.73
C SER A 2 16.04 -0.01 7.24
N ASP A 3 15.48 1.02 7.89
CA ASP A 3 15.59 1.21 9.35
C ASP A 3 14.45 0.51 10.13
N ASN A 4 13.59 -0.25 9.43
CA ASN A 4 12.40 -0.91 9.98
C ASN A 4 11.44 0.06 10.68
N SER A 5 11.59 1.36 10.43
CA SER A 5 10.76 2.42 10.98
C SER A 5 9.64 2.79 10.02
N TYR A 6 8.63 3.44 10.57
CA TYR A 6 7.58 4.05 9.77
C TYR A 6 7.97 5.48 9.43
N TYR A 7 7.71 5.87 8.18
CA TYR A 7 7.80 7.23 7.72
C TYR A 7 6.45 7.92 7.89
N THR A 8 6.46 9.04 8.61
CA THR A 8 5.27 9.84 8.88
C THR A 8 4.91 10.71 7.68
N THR A 9 3.68 10.60 7.18
CA THR A 9 3.14 11.48 6.14
C THR A 9 1.62 11.45 6.11
N LYS A 10 0.97 12.59 5.78
CA LYS A 10 -0.47 12.68 5.46
C LYS A 10 -0.76 12.51 3.97
N ASP A 11 0.24 12.72 3.13
CA ASP A 11 0.05 12.90 1.68
C ASP A 11 -0.01 11.56 0.95
N SER A 12 0.39 10.48 1.61
CA SER A 12 0.28 9.12 1.08
C SER A 12 -1.19 8.72 0.91
N PHE A 13 -1.44 7.94 -0.13
CA PHE A 13 -2.72 7.31 -0.39
C PHE A 13 -2.49 5.95 -1.02
N ILE A 14 -3.42 5.04 -0.79
CA ILE A 14 -3.52 3.77 -1.51
C ILE A 14 -4.84 3.75 -2.26
N PHE A 15 -4.86 3.10 -3.42
CA PHE A 15 -6.06 3.00 -4.23
C PHE A 15 -6.12 1.67 -4.96
N SER A 16 -7.33 1.31 -5.38
CA SER A 16 -7.59 0.15 -6.22
C SER A 16 -8.71 0.44 -7.20
N PHE A 17 -8.70 -0.27 -8.32
CA PHE A 17 -9.80 -0.30 -9.28
C PHE A 17 -10.49 -1.65 -9.18
N ASN A 18 -11.81 -1.65 -9.14
CA ASN A 18 -12.61 -2.87 -9.18
C ASN A 18 -13.13 -3.12 -10.60
N ASN A 19 -12.98 -4.35 -11.09
CA ASN A 19 -13.60 -4.86 -12.32
C ASN A 19 -13.25 -4.09 -13.61
N ASN A 20 -11.97 -3.77 -13.83
CA ASN A 20 -11.46 -3.15 -15.07
C ASN A 20 -12.16 -1.84 -15.48
N ARG A 21 -12.79 -1.17 -14.51
CA ARG A 21 -13.58 0.05 -14.71
C ARG A 21 -12.94 1.18 -13.92
N THR A 22 -12.45 2.20 -14.63
CA THR A 22 -11.74 3.35 -14.03
C THR A 22 -12.65 4.25 -13.20
N ASP A 23 -13.97 4.19 -13.43
CA ASP A 23 -15.00 4.89 -12.68
C ASP A 23 -15.33 4.23 -11.33
N ASN A 24 -14.91 2.97 -11.13
CA ASN A 24 -15.11 2.24 -9.88
C ASN A 24 -13.77 2.05 -9.14
N TYR A 25 -13.34 3.12 -8.46
CA TYR A 25 -12.12 3.12 -7.67
C TYR A 25 -12.38 3.32 -6.18
N ILE A 26 -11.51 2.74 -5.36
CA ILE A 26 -11.39 3.06 -3.95
C ILE A 26 -10.16 3.94 -3.79
N LEU A 27 -10.34 5.15 -3.24
CA LEU A 27 -9.25 5.98 -2.75
C LEU A 27 -9.28 5.97 -1.22
N SER A 28 -8.17 5.56 -0.62
CA SER A 28 -7.99 5.45 0.81
C SER A 28 -6.81 6.31 1.23
N ARG A 29 -7.05 7.29 2.10
CA ARG A 29 -6.03 8.22 2.60
C ARG A 29 -5.53 7.78 3.97
N VAL A 30 -4.37 8.29 4.35
CA VAL A 30 -3.79 8.04 5.68
C VAL A 30 -4.70 8.57 6.79
N MET A 31 -4.99 7.72 7.77
CA MET A 31 -5.68 8.07 9.01
C MET A 31 -4.69 8.16 10.18
N ASP A 32 -3.70 7.28 10.23
CA ASP A 32 -2.64 7.25 11.25
C ASP A 32 -1.27 7.47 10.59
N GLU A 33 -0.86 8.73 10.58
CA GLU A 33 0.35 9.20 9.88
C GLU A 33 1.62 8.54 10.37
N ASN A 34 1.70 8.22 11.66
CA ASN A 34 2.87 7.60 12.26
C ASN A 34 3.15 6.20 11.71
N TYR A 35 2.21 5.64 10.94
CA TYR A 35 2.32 4.34 10.33
C TYR A 35 2.08 4.37 8.82
N ALA A 36 2.20 5.53 8.16
CA ALA A 36 1.79 5.71 6.77
C ALA A 36 2.59 4.84 5.78
N ILE A 37 3.92 4.81 5.89
CA ILE A 37 4.81 4.07 4.99
C ILE A 37 5.86 3.34 5.81
N ARG A 38 6.20 2.11 5.44
CA ARG A 38 7.29 1.35 6.05
C ARG A 38 8.09 0.65 4.98
N ASN A 39 9.43 0.71 5.08
CA ASN A 39 10.31 -0.10 4.24
C ASN A 39 11.09 -1.08 5.12
N ARG A 40 10.77 -2.37 5.02
CA ARG A 40 11.49 -3.40 5.80
C ARG A 40 12.63 -3.98 4.97
N LYS A 41 13.62 -4.56 5.64
CA LYS A 41 14.77 -5.16 4.94
C LYS A 41 14.37 -6.39 4.10
N TYR A 42 13.44 -7.18 4.63
CA TYR A 42 13.02 -8.48 4.09
C TYR A 42 11.66 -8.43 3.38
N TYR A 43 11.02 -7.26 3.39
CA TYR A 43 9.73 -7.04 2.76
C TYR A 43 9.84 -5.78 1.93
N GLY A 44 9.21 -5.74 0.76
CA GLY A 44 9.18 -4.54 -0.06
C GLY A 44 8.52 -3.34 0.63
N PRO A 45 8.36 -2.22 -0.08
CA PRO A 45 7.61 -1.08 0.43
C PRO A 45 6.22 -1.54 0.90
N SER A 46 5.85 -1.10 2.09
CA SER A 46 4.54 -1.37 2.69
C SER A 46 3.87 -0.05 3.06
N PHE A 47 2.55 -0.01 2.96
CA PHE A 47 1.74 1.13 3.32
C PHE A 47 0.88 0.74 4.52
N GLY A 48 0.88 1.59 5.54
CA GLY A 48 0.14 1.32 6.75
C GLY A 48 0.81 0.23 7.60
N LYS A 49 0.14 -0.19 8.67
CA LYS A 49 0.58 -1.35 9.45
C LYS A 49 0.44 -2.66 8.66
N SER A 50 -0.60 -2.74 7.84
CA SER A 50 -0.90 -3.89 6.96
C SER A 50 -1.81 -3.50 5.78
N ASP A 51 -2.03 -2.21 5.52
CA ASP A 51 -3.02 -1.72 4.56
C ASP A 51 -2.64 -2.09 3.12
N LEU A 52 -1.34 -2.19 2.84
CA LEU A 52 -0.80 -2.86 1.66
C LEU A 52 0.63 -3.33 1.98
N GLU A 53 0.83 -4.64 2.08
CA GLU A 53 2.16 -5.24 2.22
C GLU A 53 2.53 -6.00 0.95
N ILE A 54 3.59 -5.55 0.29
CA ILE A 54 4.16 -6.19 -0.89
C ILE A 54 5.43 -6.91 -0.45
N TRP A 55 5.31 -8.18 -0.04
CA TRP A 55 6.47 -8.93 0.43
C TRP A 55 7.30 -9.48 -0.73
N ASN A 56 6.63 -10.16 -1.66
CA ASN A 56 7.18 -10.72 -2.89
C ASN A 56 6.01 -10.97 -3.88
N PHE A 57 6.30 -11.46 -5.08
CA PHE A 57 5.26 -11.72 -6.09
C PHE A 57 4.19 -12.75 -5.67
N THR A 58 4.44 -13.56 -4.64
CA THR A 58 3.60 -14.71 -4.26
C THR A 58 2.82 -14.54 -2.95
N VAL A 59 3.26 -13.65 -2.05
CA VAL A 59 2.70 -13.52 -0.69
C VAL A 59 2.49 -12.05 -0.37
N ASN A 60 1.47 -11.45 -0.96
CA ASN A 60 1.06 -10.07 -0.66
C ASN A 60 -0.16 -10.07 0.25
N TYR A 61 -0.34 -9.01 1.03
CA TYR A 61 -1.40 -8.91 2.03
C TYR A 61 -1.99 -7.50 2.10
N CYS A 62 -3.28 -7.40 2.40
CA CYS A 62 -3.99 -6.13 2.49
C CYS A 62 -5.08 -6.21 3.56
N LYS A 63 -4.89 -5.46 4.65
CA LYS A 63 -5.87 -5.31 5.73
C LYS A 63 -5.88 -3.88 6.22
N LYS A 64 -7.06 -3.25 6.19
CA LYS A 64 -7.26 -1.88 6.67
C LYS A 64 -6.80 -1.76 8.13
N ALA A 65 -5.86 -0.87 8.39
CA ALA A 65 -5.37 -0.53 9.73
C ALA A 65 -5.13 0.98 9.89
N SER A 66 -4.23 1.56 9.09
CA SER A 66 -3.75 2.94 9.20
C SER A 66 -4.31 3.87 8.11
N TYR A 67 -5.01 3.34 7.12
CA TYR A 67 -5.71 4.09 6.09
C TYR A 67 -7.23 4.04 6.31
N GLU A 68 -7.97 4.94 5.66
CA GLU A 68 -9.41 5.15 5.90
C GLU A 68 -10.28 3.96 5.49
N LYS A 69 -9.98 3.34 4.35
CA LYS A 69 -10.78 2.30 3.70
C LYS A 69 -9.93 1.08 3.31
N PRO A 70 -10.46 -0.14 3.35
CA PRO A 70 -9.83 -1.27 2.68
C PRO A 70 -9.80 -1.04 1.17
N ILE A 71 -8.73 -1.44 0.48
CA ILE A 71 -8.63 -1.37 -0.99
C ILE A 71 -8.94 -2.72 -1.66
N ARG A 72 -9.26 -3.75 -0.88
CA ARG A 72 -9.67 -5.08 -1.34
C ARG A 72 -10.81 -5.58 -0.49
N ASP A 73 -11.68 -6.39 -1.09
CA ASP A 73 -12.83 -7.00 -0.40
C ASP A 73 -12.44 -8.23 0.45
N SER A 74 -11.23 -8.76 0.25
CA SER A 74 -10.69 -9.90 1.00
C SER A 74 -9.33 -9.54 1.64
N GLU A 75 -9.15 -10.01 2.87
CA GLU A 75 -7.89 -10.00 3.62
C GLU A 75 -7.00 -11.22 3.29
N ASP A 76 -7.37 -12.10 2.35
CA ASP A 76 -6.54 -13.25 1.98
C ASP A 76 -5.26 -12.82 1.26
N TYR A 77 -4.25 -13.69 1.33
CA TYR A 77 -3.01 -13.50 0.57
C TYR A 77 -3.29 -13.46 -0.93
N PHE A 78 -2.47 -12.69 -1.65
CA PHE A 78 -2.58 -12.59 -3.09
C PHE A 78 -1.23 -12.57 -3.80
N ILE A 79 -1.29 -12.97 -5.07
CA ILE A 79 -0.18 -12.99 -6.00
C ILE A 79 -0.26 -11.71 -6.86
N SER A 80 0.89 -11.13 -7.16
CA SER A 80 1.01 -10.01 -8.09
C SER A 80 1.76 -10.51 -9.32
N ASP A 81 1.20 -10.30 -10.51
CA ASP A 81 1.86 -10.68 -11.77
C ASP A 81 3.03 -9.73 -12.06
N GLU A 82 2.82 -8.43 -11.85
CA GLU A 82 3.78 -7.36 -12.13
C GLU A 82 3.76 -6.31 -11.03
N CYS A 83 4.84 -5.53 -10.92
CA CYS A 83 4.96 -4.39 -10.01
C CYS A 83 5.86 -3.32 -10.65
N GLU A 84 5.34 -2.11 -10.78
CA GLU A 84 6.03 -0.99 -11.41
C GLU A 84 6.17 0.16 -10.39
N VAL A 85 7.34 0.81 -10.38
CA VAL A 85 7.63 1.95 -9.49
C VAL A 85 7.98 3.16 -10.35
N PHE A 86 7.25 4.25 -10.15
CA PHE A 86 7.42 5.50 -10.89
C PHE A 86 7.85 6.62 -9.95
N GLN A 87 8.81 7.43 -10.38
CA GLN A 87 9.18 8.69 -9.74
C GLN A 87 8.72 9.84 -10.63
N ILE A 88 7.89 10.72 -10.09
CA ILE A 88 7.53 11.97 -10.76
C ILE A 88 8.62 13.00 -10.42
N VAL A 89 9.28 13.52 -11.44
CA VAL A 89 10.19 14.66 -11.33
C VAL A 89 9.45 15.90 -11.81
N GLY A 90 9.53 16.99 -11.04
CA GLY A 90 9.11 18.30 -11.54
C GLY A 90 10.13 18.84 -12.54
N ASP A 91 9.73 19.86 -13.28
CA ASP A 91 10.65 20.65 -14.12
C ASP A 91 11.70 21.40 -13.28
#